data_AF-A0A378BC19-F1
#
_entry.id   AF-A0A378BC19-F1
#
_cell.length_a   1.000
_cell.length_b   1.000
_cell.length_c   1.000
_cell.angle_alpha   90.00
_cell.angle_beta   90.00
_cell.angle_gamma   90.00
#
_symmetry.space_group_name_H-M   'P 1'
#
loop_
_entity.id
_entity.type
_entity.pdbx_description
1 polymer ?
#
loop_
_entity_poly.entity_id
_entity_poly.type
_entity_poly.pdbx_seq_one_letter_code
_entity_poly.pdbx_strand_id
1 'polypeptide(L)'
;MPMLVMLEERNGYYAAGRTLRASDLVDSLGQENNPEWKTVAFDEKGDMTVPNGSLGFRWGDKGKWNLEQRDGKTGEEMSYV
;
A
#
# COMPACT_ATOMS: atom_id res chain seq x y z
N MET A 1 -9.07 5.21 -8.28
CA MET A 1 -9.10 4.42 -7.04
C MET A 1 -8.01 3.37 -7.17
N PRO A 2 -6.78 3.64 -6.69
CA PRO A 2 -5.59 2.87 -7.11
C PRO A 2 -5.20 1.70 -6.18
N MET A 3 -5.98 1.44 -5.13
CA MET A 3 -5.58 0.52 -4.06
C MET A 3 -5.87 -0.95 -4.41
N LEU A 4 -4.94 -1.84 -4.10
CA LEU A 4 -5.03 -3.26 -4.42
C LEU A 4 -5.90 -4.04 -3.41
N VAL A 5 -6.71 -4.96 -3.95
CA VAL A 5 -7.57 -5.87 -3.18
C VAL A 5 -7.19 -7.31 -3.50
N MET A 6 -7.04 -8.12 -2.45
CA MET A 6 -6.79 -9.55 -2.61
C MET A 6 -8.09 -10.26 -3.00
N LEU A 7 -8.00 -11.14 -3.98
CA LEU A 7 -9.10 -12.00 -4.38
C LEU A 7 -9.04 -13.31 -3.61
N GLU A 8 -10.17 -13.68 -3.01
CA GLU A 8 -10.33 -14.97 -2.34
C GLU A 8 -11.02 -15.95 -3.29
N GLU A 9 -10.40 -17.11 -3.48
CA GLU A 9 -10.99 -18.19 -4.26
C GLU A 9 -12.18 -18.79 -3.51
N ARG A 10 -13.31 -18.88 -4.21
CA ARG A 10 -14.55 -19.54 -3.79
C ARG A 10 -14.90 -20.58 -4.86
N ASN A 11 -15.91 -21.40 -4.58
CA ASN A 11 -16.32 -22.50 -5.46
C ASN A 11 -16.68 -22.03 -6.89
N GLY A 12 -15.69 -22.00 -7.79
CA GLY A 12 -15.82 -21.60 -9.19
C GLY A 12 -15.77 -20.10 -9.49
N TYR A 13 -15.46 -19.24 -8.51
CA TYR A 13 -15.32 -17.78 -8.74
C TYR A 13 -14.41 -17.12 -7.69
N TYR A 14 -14.09 -15.84 -7.89
CA TYR A 14 -13.31 -15.03 -6.95
C TYR A 14 -14.19 -13.96 -6.30
N ALA A 15 -14.03 -13.77 -4.99
CA ALA A 15 -14.65 -12.68 -4.24
C ALA A 15 -13.58 -11.68 -3.78
N ALA A 16 -13.95 -10.40 -3.67
CA ALA A 16 -13.08 -9.39 -3.07
C ALA A 16 -12.90 -9.67 -1.57
N GLY A 17 -11.67 -9.94 -1.16
CA GLY A 17 -11.27 -10.10 0.23
C GLY A 17 -10.78 -8.78 0.82
N ARG A 18 -9.71 -8.86 1.63
CA ARG A 18 -9.07 -7.69 2.25
C ARG A 18 -8.20 -6.90 1.25
N THR A 19 -7.92 -5.64 1.57
CA THR A 19 -6.91 -4.86 0.85
C THR A 19 -5.51 -5.45 1.06
N LEU A 20 -4.69 -5.39 0.00
CA LEU A 20 -3.30 -5.81 0.06
C LEU A 20 -2.53 -4.85 0.96
N ARG A 21 -1.74 -5.41 1.87
CA ARG A 21 -0.93 -4.67 2.86
C ARG A 21 0.55 -4.81 2.53
N ALA A 22 1.34 -3.84 2.94
CA ALA A 22 2.78 -3.87 2.75
C ALA A 22 3.38 -5.16 3.37
N SER A 23 2.88 -5.58 4.53
CA SER A 23 3.29 -6.82 5.22
C SER A 23 3.06 -8.12 4.44
N ASP A 24 2.23 -8.09 3.40
CA ASP A 24 1.96 -9.28 2.57
C ASP A 24 3.04 -9.51 1.51
N LEU A 25 3.91 -8.52 1.30
CA LEU A 25 4.96 -8.53 0.29
C LEU A 25 6.33 -8.76 0.93
N VAL A 26 7.27 -9.22 0.11
CA VAL A 26 8.66 -9.43 0.52
C VAL A 26 9.24 -8.13 1.09
N ASP A 27 9.97 -8.25 2.20
CA ASP A 27 10.57 -7.14 2.96
C ASP A 27 9.58 -6.04 3.38
N SER A 28 8.28 -6.34 3.42
CA SER A 28 7.21 -5.38 3.71
C SER A 28 7.23 -4.12 2.82
N LEU A 29 7.73 -4.21 1.59
CA LEU A 29 8.06 -3.05 0.74
C LEU A 29 8.94 -1.98 1.44
N GLY A 30 9.82 -2.40 2.35
CA GLY A 30 10.66 -1.52 3.15
C GLY A 30 9.92 -0.70 4.20
N GLN A 31 8.68 -1.08 4.57
CA GLN A 31 7.94 -0.48 5.66
C GLN A 31 8.18 -1.25 6.95
N GLU A 32 8.96 -0.66 7.87
CA GLU A 32 9.26 -1.29 9.16
C GLU A 32 8.14 -1.07 10.19
N ASN A 33 7.55 0.12 10.19
CA ASN A 33 6.56 0.51 11.17
C ASN A 33 5.13 0.27 10.64
N ASN A 34 4.32 -0.50 11.38
CA ASN A 34 2.94 -0.84 11.07
C ASN A 34 2.68 -1.27 9.60
N PRO A 35 3.49 -2.16 8.99
CA PRO A 35 3.33 -2.57 7.59
C PRO A 35 1.98 -3.22 7.28
N GLU A 36 1.36 -3.87 8.27
CA GLU A 36 0.03 -4.48 8.18
C GLU A 36 -1.11 -3.45 8.06
N TRP A 37 -0.86 -2.19 8.41
CA TRP A 37 -1.81 -1.08 8.30
C TRP A 37 -1.57 -0.19 7.08
N LYS A 38 -0.57 -0.50 6.26
CA LYS A 38 -0.18 0.25 5.08
C LYS A 38 -0.65 -0.43 3.81
N THR A 39 -1.49 0.24 3.04
CA THR A 39 -2.11 -0.29 1.82
C THR A 39 -1.23 -0.10 0.60
N VAL A 40 -1.30 -1.02 -0.36
CA VAL A 40 -0.44 -1.04 -1.56
C VAL A 40 -1.22 -0.59 -2.81
N ALA A 41 -0.52 0.09 -3.73
CA ALA A 41 -1.00 0.50 -5.05
C ALA A 41 0.06 0.21 -6.13
N PHE A 42 -0.32 0.36 -7.40
CA PHE A 42 0.65 0.44 -8.50
C PHE A 42 0.89 1.90 -8.88
N ASP A 43 2.15 2.23 -9.17
CA ASP A 43 2.51 3.48 -9.83
C ASP A 43 2.27 3.40 -11.35
N GLU A 44 2.43 4.52 -12.07
CA GLU A 44 2.32 4.58 -13.53
C GLU A 44 3.32 3.71 -14.30
N LYS A 45 4.40 3.25 -13.66
CA LYS A 45 5.40 2.36 -14.24
C LYS A 45 5.03 0.88 -14.08
N GLY A 46 4.01 0.58 -13.27
CA GLY A 46 3.60 -0.77 -12.92
C GLY A 46 4.35 -1.34 -11.72
N ASP A 47 5.07 -0.51 -10.97
CA ASP A 47 5.79 -0.91 -9.75
C ASP A 47 4.84 -0.86 -8.53
N MET A 48 5.00 -1.83 -7.60
CA MET A 48 4.22 -1.85 -6.36
C MET A 48 4.77 -0.82 -5.38
N THR A 49 3.90 0.05 -4.87
CA THR A 49 4.26 1.11 -3.93
C THR A 49 3.29 1.19 -2.75
N VAL A 50 3.80 1.74 -1.64
CA VAL A 50 3.03 2.10 -0.45
C VAL A 50 2.90 3.62 -0.41
N PRO A 51 1.78 4.20 -0.87
CA PRO A 51 1.61 5.64 -0.84
C PRO A 51 1.44 6.17 0.59
N ASN A 52 1.85 7.43 0.79
CA ASN A 52 1.55 8.18 2.01
C ASN A 52 0.06 8.20 2.34
N GLY A 53 -0.26 8.46 3.62
CA GLY A 53 -1.64 8.71 4.06
C GLY A 53 -2.41 7.49 4.58
N SER A 54 -1.90 6.28 4.37
CA SER A 54 -2.48 5.09 5.02
C SER A 54 -2.37 5.16 6.55
N LEU A 55 -3.26 4.46 7.27
CA LEU A 55 -3.38 4.55 8.73
C LEU A 55 -2.08 4.16 9.45
N GLY A 56 -1.29 3.24 8.88
CA GLY A 56 0.00 2.84 9.44
C GLY A 56 1.03 3.97 9.52
N PHE A 57 0.87 5.06 8.74
CA PHE A 57 1.73 6.24 8.87
C PHE A 57 1.29 7.22 9.96
N ARG A 58 0.11 7.04 10.56
CA ARG A 58 -0.41 7.97 11.58
C ARG A 58 0.30 7.80 12.92
N TRP A 59 0.75 6.59 13.22
CA TRP A 59 1.33 6.21 14.49
C TRP A 59 2.73 5.64 14.23
N GLY A 60 3.73 6.06 15.01
CA GLY A 60 5.13 5.65 14.86
C GLY A 60 5.90 6.39 13.76
N ASP A 61 5.28 6.68 12.61
CA ASP A 61 5.87 7.50 11.55
C ASP A 61 5.43 8.97 11.67
N LYS A 62 6.37 9.93 11.67
CA LYS A 62 6.04 11.36 11.67
C LYS A 62 6.15 11.94 10.27
N GLY A 63 5.16 12.74 9.87
CA GLY A 63 5.19 13.54 8.63
C GLY A 63 4.74 12.81 7.36
N LYS A 64 4.52 11.49 7.40
CA LYS A 64 4.06 10.69 6.25
C LYS A 64 2.55 10.46 6.20
N TRP A 65 1.83 10.88 7.24
CA TRP A 65 0.36 10.85 7.26
C TRP A 65 -0.20 12.13 6.64
N ASN A 66 -0.17 12.18 5.31
CA ASN A 66 -0.68 13.26 4.48
C ASN A 66 -1.24 12.66 3.16
N LEU A 67 -1.80 13.50 2.29
CA LEU A 67 -2.32 13.09 0.97
C LEU A 67 -1.39 13.50 -0.17
N GLU A 68 -0.11 13.74 0.12
CA GLU A 68 0.88 13.96 -0.94
C GLU A 68 1.08 12.64 -1.69
N GLN A 69 1.12 12.73 -3.02
CA GLN A 69 1.33 11.56 -3.89
C GLN A 69 2.80 11.20 -3.87
N ARG A 70 3.23 10.58 -2.77
CA ARG A 70 4.63 10.23 -2.54
C ARG A 70 4.77 8.82 -2.04
N ASP A 71 5.87 8.19 -2.44
CA ASP A 71 6.25 6.87 -1.96
C ASP A 71 6.58 6.92 -0.47
N GLY A 72 5.96 6.06 0.32
CA GLY A 72 6.14 6.02 1.76
C GLY A 72 7.52 5.55 2.21
N LYS A 73 8.32 4.93 1.33
CA LYS A 73 9.70 4.52 1.56
C LYS A 73 10.68 5.59 1.07
N THR A 74 10.62 5.98 -0.21
CA THR A 74 11.61 6.88 -0.85
C THR A 74 11.28 8.36 -0.67
N GLY A 75 10.01 8.71 -0.48
CA GLY A 75 9.54 10.10 -0.44
C GLY A 75 9.48 10.78 -1.80
N GLU A 76 9.73 10.03 -2.89
CA GLU A 76 9.63 10.52 -4.26
C GLU A 76 8.18 10.74 -4.65
N GLU A 77 7.95 11.74 -5.50
CA GLU A 77 6.62 12.03 -6.06
C GLU A 77 6.23 10.96 -7.07
N MET A 78 4.98 10.53 -7.00
CA MET A 78 4.43 9.46 -7.84
C MET A 78 3.04 9.80 -8.35
N SER A 79 2.67 9.13 -9.42
CA SER A 79 1.33 9.11 -10.02
C SER A 79 0.82 7.67 -10.02
N TYR A 80 -0.50 7.50 -9.97
CA TYR A 80 -1.14 6.19 -9.99
C TYR A 80 -1.79 5.92 -11.34
N VAL A 81 -1.87 4.64 -11.71
CA VAL A 81 -2.76 4.15 -12.78
C VAL A 81 -4.19 4.01 -12.27
#